data_AF-A0A6B3F7R4-F1
#
_entry.id   AF-A0A6B3F7R4-F1
#
_cell.length_a   1.000
_cell.length_b   1.000
_cell.length_c   1.000
_cell.angle_alpha   90.00
_cell.angle_beta   90.00
_cell.angle_gamma   90.00
#
_symmetry.space_group_name_H-M   'P 1'
#
loop_
_entity.id
_entity.type
_entity.pdbx_description
1 polymer ?
#
loop_
_entity_poly.entity_id
_entity_poly.type
_entity_poly.pdbx_seq_one_letter_code
_entity_poly.pdbx_strand_id
1 'polypeptide(L)'
;RRHTDLDAVLAARPDAVLVHAATEAHPELVTRLVEAGVPTYVDKPLAYELRESRRVADLAEQRGVPLMVGFNRRHAPGYAQC
;
A
#
# COMPACT_ATOMS: atom_id res chain seq x y z
N ARG A 1 -8.16 18.51 -1.47
CA ARG A 1 -7.85 19.03 -0.10
C ARG A 1 -6.42 18.63 0.22
N ARG A 2 -5.64 19.47 0.93
CA ARG A 2 -4.28 19.11 1.37
C ARG A 2 -4.33 18.78 2.86
N HIS A 3 -3.55 17.80 3.27
CA HIS A 3 -3.47 17.29 4.64
C HIS A 3 -2.00 17.18 5.02
N THR A 4 -1.68 17.32 6.30
CA THR A 4 -0.31 17.29 6.84
C THR A 4 0.02 15.99 7.57
N ASP A 5 -0.98 15.14 7.78
CA ASP A 5 -0.89 13.88 8.51
C ASP A 5 -1.90 12.87 7.95
N LEU A 6 -1.68 11.60 8.29
CA LEU A 6 -2.49 10.49 7.79
C LEU A 6 -3.89 10.46 8.40
N ASP A 7 -4.06 10.88 9.65
CA ASP A 7 -5.36 10.86 10.33
C ASP A 7 -6.38 11.78 9.64
N ALA A 8 -5.93 12.97 9.23
CA ALA A 8 -6.74 13.89 8.47
C ALA A 8 -7.09 13.36 7.06
N VAL A 9 -6.22 12.54 6.46
CA VAL A 9 -6.52 11.84 5.20
C VAL A 9 -7.58 10.76 5.41
N LEU A 10 -7.41 9.92 6.44
CA LEU A 10 -8.38 8.86 6.79
C LEU A 10 -9.77 9.44 7.13
N ALA A 11 -9.82 10.56 7.85
CA ALA A 11 -11.06 11.26 8.15
C ALA A 11 -11.80 11.78 6.90
N ALA A 12 -11.09 11.99 5.78
CA ALA A 12 -11.69 12.34 4.50
C ALA A 12 -12.35 11.14 3.79
N ARG A 13 -12.15 9.91 4.29
CA ARG A 13 -12.71 8.65 3.77
C ARG A 13 -12.44 8.45 2.26
N PRO A 14 -11.16 8.37 1.85
CA PRO A 14 -10.82 8.11 0.45
C PRO A 14 -11.23 6.69 0.05
N ASP A 15 -11.58 6.50 -1.23
CA ASP A 15 -11.88 5.17 -1.79
C ASP A 15 -10.62 4.30 -1.88
N ALA A 16 -9.45 4.92 -2.08
CA ALA A 16 -8.15 4.27 -2.10
C ALA A 16 -7.03 5.29 -1.83
N VAL A 17 -5.85 4.81 -1.42
CA VAL A 17 -4.65 5.64 -1.22
C VAL A 17 -3.47 5.08 -2.00
N LEU A 18 -2.72 5.99 -2.66
CA LEU A 18 -1.45 5.71 -3.32
C LEU A 18 -0.31 6.22 -2.44
N VAL A 19 0.55 5.32 -1.97
CA VAL A 19 1.68 5.61 -1.09
C VAL A 19 2.96 5.72 -1.93
N HIS A 20 3.41 6.97 -2.11
CA HIS A 20 4.64 7.36 -2.79
C HIS A 20 5.59 8.02 -1.79
N ALA A 21 6.06 7.25 -0.80
CA ALA A 21 6.92 7.72 0.27
C ALA A 21 8.30 7.05 0.22
N ALA A 22 9.18 7.40 1.15
CA ALA A 22 10.41 6.62 1.34
C ALA A 22 10.05 5.20 1.79
N THR A 23 10.78 4.20 1.30
CA THR A 23 10.54 2.78 1.59
C THR A 23 10.46 2.47 3.09
N GLU A 24 11.24 3.16 3.92
CA GLU A 24 11.23 2.99 5.38
C GLU A 24 9.87 3.31 6.02
N ALA A 25 9.09 4.21 5.41
CA ALA A 25 7.78 4.62 5.89
C ALA A 25 6.65 3.70 5.40
N HIS A 26 6.89 2.89 4.37
CA HIS A 26 5.85 2.04 3.77
C HIS A 26 5.18 1.09 4.79
N PRO A 27 5.91 0.34 5.64
CA PRO A 27 5.28 -0.63 6.52
C PRO A 27 4.31 0.02 7.51
N GLU A 28 4.67 1.17 8.07
CA GLU A 28 3.83 1.90 9.02
C GLU A 28 2.60 2.49 8.32
N LEU A 29 2.80 3.25 7.25
CA LEU A 29 1.72 3.91 6.52
C LEU A 29 0.70 2.91 5.97
N VAL A 30 1.19 1.84 5.32
CA VAL A 30 0.32 0.81 4.74
C VAL A 30 -0.39 0.01 5.83
N THR A 31 0.27 -0.31 6.95
CA THR A 31 -0.40 -0.97 8.09
C THR A 31 -1.59 -0.15 8.56
N ARG A 32 -1.40 1.16 8.80
CA ARG A 32 -2.47 2.04 9.27
C ARG A 32 -3.63 2.17 8.26
N LEU A 33 -3.32 2.24 6.97
CA LEU A 33 -4.33 2.29 5.91
C LEU A 33 -5.15 0.99 5.84
N VAL A 34 -4.48 -0.16 5.92
CA VAL A 34 -5.12 -1.49 5.93
C VAL A 34 -5.97 -1.68 7.19
N GLU A 35 -5.49 -1.27 8.36
CA GLU A 35 -6.26 -1.31 9.61
C GLU A 35 -7.53 -0.47 9.55
N ALA A 36 -7.47 0.66 8.83
CA ALA A 36 -8.60 1.54 8.56
C ALA A 36 -9.53 1.05 7.44
N GLY A 37 -9.23 -0.11 6.81
CA GLY A 37 -10.05 -0.68 5.74
C GLY A 37 -9.88 0.00 4.38
N VAL A 38 -8.82 0.78 4.17
CA VAL A 38 -8.64 1.59 2.97
C VAL A 38 -7.80 0.83 1.93
N PRO A 39 -8.34 0.54 0.73
CA PRO A 39 -7.58 -0.04 -0.37
C PRO A 39 -6.31 0.77 -0.66
N THR A 40 -5.18 0.08 -0.75
CA THR A 40 -3.87 0.74 -0.81
C THR A 40 -3.05 0.24 -1.98
N TYR A 41 -2.51 1.18 -2.74
CA TYR A 41 -1.42 0.95 -3.69
C TYR A 41 -0.16 1.56 -3.10
N VAL A 42 0.95 0.83 -3.07
CA VAL A 42 2.22 1.31 -2.51
C VAL A 42 3.35 1.10 -3.50
N ASP A 43 4.23 2.09 -3.62
CA ASP A 43 5.40 1.95 -4.48
C ASP A 43 6.31 0.80 -4.04
N LYS A 44 7.02 0.24 -5.01
CA LYS A 44 8.01 -0.81 -4.73
C LYS A 44 9.28 -0.22 -4.10
N PRO A 45 9.95 -0.95 -3.20
CA PRO A 45 9.49 -2.18 -2.56
C PRO A 45 8.53 -1.89 -1.38
N LEU A 46 7.71 -2.87 -1.01
CA LEU A 46 6.80 -2.77 0.14
C LEU A 46 7.55 -2.54 1.46
N ALA A 47 8.70 -3.19 1.64
CA ALA A 47 9.62 -3.00 2.75
C ALA A 47 11.04 -3.42 2.32
N TYR A 48 12.06 -3.05 3.09
CA TYR A 48 13.42 -3.55 2.89
C TYR A 48 13.57 -5.03 3.25
N GLU A 49 12.83 -5.48 4.28
CA GLU A 49 12.93 -6.83 4.82
C GLU A 49 11.72 -7.68 4.42
N LEU A 50 11.97 -8.95 4.11
CA LEU A 50 10.91 -9.90 3.75
C LEU A 50 9.90 -10.09 4.90
N ARG A 51 10.37 -10.09 6.15
CA ARG A 51 9.50 -10.27 7.33
C ARG A 51 8.43 -9.17 7.42
N GLU A 52 8.81 -7.92 7.15
CA GLU A 52 7.90 -6.78 7.18
C GLU A 52 6.93 -6.83 6.01
N SER A 53 7.42 -7.18 4.82
CA SER A 53 6.55 -7.35 3.65
C SER A 53 5.49 -8.42 3.89
N ARG A 54 5.85 -9.56 4.48
CA ARG A 54 4.90 -10.62 4.86
C ARG A 54 3.90 -10.13 5.89
N ARG A 55 4.36 -9.50 6.98
CA ARG A 55 3.48 -8.95 8.02
C ARG A 55 2.38 -8.05 7.45
N VAL A 56 2.75 -7.14 6.55
CA VAL A 56 1.79 -6.19 5.96
C VAL A 56 0.87 -6.87 4.94
N ALA A 57 1.39 -7.80 4.13
CA ALA A 57 0.58 -8.57 3.17
C ALA A 57 -0.44 -9.47 3.87
N ASP A 58 0.00 -10.22 4.90
CA ASP A 58 -0.86 -11.11 5.69
C ASP A 58 -1.95 -10.30 6.40
N LEU A 59 -1.63 -9.11 6.92
CA LEU A 59 -2.61 -8.21 7.52
C LEU A 59 -3.67 -7.76 6.50
N ALA A 60 -3.27 -7.38 5.30
CA ALA A 60 -4.19 -6.99 4.23
C ALA A 60 -5.12 -8.13 3.83
N GLU A 61 -4.59 -9.34 3.70
CA GLU A 61 -5.36 -10.55 3.43
C GLU A 61 -6.35 -10.86 4.57
N GLN A 62 -5.89 -10.85 5.82
CA GLN A 62 -6.74 -11.08 7.00
C GLN A 62 -7.88 -10.07 7.12
N ARG A 63 -7.65 -8.81 6.76
CA ARG A 63 -8.66 -7.75 6.79
C ARG A 63 -9.54 -7.72 5.54
N GLY A 64 -9.21 -8.49 4.50
CA GLY A 64 -9.89 -8.45 3.21
C GLY A 64 -9.74 -7.10 2.49
N VAL A 65 -8.65 -6.37 2.75
CA VAL A 65 -8.39 -5.05 2.17
C VAL A 65 -7.46 -5.19 0.98
N PRO A 66 -7.82 -4.67 -0.21
CA PRO A 66 -6.92 -4.72 -1.36
C PRO A 66 -5.61 -3.99 -1.08
N LEU A 67 -4.50 -4.70 -1.25
CA LEU A 67 -3.14 -4.15 -1.20
C LEU A 67 -2.41 -4.51 -2.49
N MET A 68 -1.93 -3.48 -3.22
CA MET A 68 -1.14 -3.65 -4.43
C MET A 68 0.22 -3.01 -4.28
N VAL A 69 1.28 -3.75 -4.61
CA VAL A 69 2.62 -3.17 -4.77
C VAL A 69 2.78 -2.71 -6.21
N GLY A 70 3.40 -1.55 -6.40
CA GLY A 70 3.66 -0.90 -7.68
C GLY A 70 4.70 -1.60 -8.55
N PHE A 71 4.48 -2.89 -8.82
CA PHE A 71 5.27 -3.72 -9.71
C PHE A 71 4.70 -3.67 -11.14
N ASN A 72 4.59 -2.44 -11.66
CA ASN A 72 3.91 -2.11 -12.91
C ASN A 72 4.38 -2.92 -14.13
N ARG A 73 5.67 -3.29 -14.20
CA ARG A 73 6.20 -4.12 -15.31
C ARG A 73 5.49 -5.45 -15.47
N ARG A 74 4.89 -6.03 -14.41
CA ARG A 74 4.04 -7.23 -14.50
C ARG A 74 2.85 -7.05 -15.45
N HIS A 75 2.41 -5.81 -15.68
CA HIS A 75 1.26 -5.48 -16.51
C HIS A 75 1.64 -4.79 -17.83
N ALA A 76 2.94 -4.55 -18.07
CA ALA A 76 3.37 -3.97 -19.34
C ALA A 76 3.10 -4.98 -20.48
N PRO A 77 2.57 -4.56 -21.65
CA PRO A 77 2.15 -5.48 -22.72
C PRO A 77 3.23 -6.48 -23.13
N GLY A 78 4.49 -6.05 -23.25
CA GLY A 78 5.60 -6.93 -23.60
C GLY A 78 5.98 -7.98 -22.55
N TYR A 79 5.48 -7.88 -21.32
CA TYR A 79 5.67 -8.89 -20.25
C TYR A 79 4.43 -9.75 -20.01
N ALA A 80 3.24 -9.24 -20.33
CA ALA A 80 1.96 -9.91 -20.06
C ALA A 80 1.47 -10.81 -21.22
N GLN A 81 2.14 -10.78 -22.37
CA GLN A 81 1.76 -11.49 -23.59
C GLN A 81 2.53 -12.81 -23.83
N CYS A 82 3.40 -13.23 -22.89
CA CYS A 82 4.14 -14.49 -22.98
C CYS A 82 3.38 -15.66 -22.34
#